data_AF-A0A448YU75-F1
#
_entry.id   AF-A0A448YU75-F1
#
_cell.length_a   1.000
_cell.length_b   1.000
_cell.length_c   1.000
_cell.angle_alpha   90.00
_cell.angle_beta   90.00
_cell.angle_gamma   90.00
#
_symmetry.space_group_name_H-M   'P 1'
#
loop_
_entity.id
_entity.type
_entity.pdbx_description
1 polymer ?
#
loop_
_entity_poly.entity_id
_entity_poly.type
_entity_poly.pdbx_seq_one_letter_code
_entity_poly.pdbx_strand_id
1 'polypeptide(L)'
;MVNVAGMALMVVSNAVSWHAVAKSLRSLDLLRSVVWKIALFYALWALYNRLLGGNSRELGHVSMGLLVLSCLATAHSPSSCSPGAARAALVASCGLVVLNFAAVLPMIAGAGGPAGFAKKVRYSGDASALVAAWGYTFAAYIASNVGMWSLVFARFATLPMNGRSGFAPGHSDPGFDYPTIEEGAYQPVQTADL
;
A
#
# COMPACT_ATOMS: atom_id res chain seq x y z
N MET A 1 15.35 -21.70 -7.58
CA MET A 1 16.52 -20.84 -7.24
C MET A 1 16.05 -19.64 -6.43
N VAL A 2 16.86 -19.17 -5.47
CA VAL A 2 16.57 -17.95 -4.70
C VAL A 2 16.99 -16.74 -5.55
N ASN A 3 16.06 -15.80 -5.77
CA ASN A 3 16.33 -14.56 -6.51
C ASN A 3 16.79 -13.47 -5.53
N VAL A 4 18.09 -13.15 -5.55
CA VAL A 4 18.70 -12.12 -4.70
C VAL A 4 18.09 -10.74 -4.96
N ALA A 5 17.80 -10.40 -6.22
CA ALA A 5 17.14 -9.15 -6.56
C ALA A 5 15.74 -9.07 -5.93
N GLY A 6 15.01 -10.19 -5.92
CA GLY A 6 13.72 -10.29 -5.23
C GLY A 6 13.83 -10.08 -3.71
N MET A 7 14.88 -10.61 -3.07
CA MET A 7 15.14 -10.38 -1.64
C MET A 7 15.46 -8.91 -1.35
N ALA A 8 16.36 -8.32 -2.14
CA ALA A 8 16.71 -6.91 -1.99
C ALA A 8 15.49 -6.02 -2.18
N LEU A 9 14.65 -6.32 -3.18
CA LEU A 9 13.43 -5.57 -3.44
C LEU A 9 12.46 -5.64 -2.27
N MET A 10 12.28 -6.81 -1.63
CA MET A 10 11.43 -6.93 -0.43
C MET A 10 11.88 -6.00 0.70
N VAL A 11 13.20 -5.93 0.95
CA VAL A 11 13.76 -5.11 2.03
C VAL A 11 13.61 -3.63 1.71
N VAL A 12 14.01 -3.22 0.50
CA VAL A 12 13.96 -1.82 0.06
C VAL A 12 12.51 -1.33 -0.02
N SER A 13 11.60 -2.11 -0.61
CA SER A 13 10.19 -1.71 -0.72
C SER A 13 9.55 -1.57 0.65
N ASN A 14 9.87 -2.45 1.60
CA ASN A 14 9.36 -2.39 2.96
C ASN A 14 9.89 -1.15 3.71
N ALA A 15 11.19 -0.86 3.62
CA ALA A 15 11.79 0.32 4.24
C ALA A 15 11.22 1.64 3.69
N VAL A 16 11.09 1.76 2.37
CA VAL A 16 10.49 2.92 1.70
C VAL A 16 9.02 3.08 2.11
N SER A 17 8.28 1.97 2.19
CA SER A 17 6.88 1.98 2.63
C SER A 17 6.74 2.51 4.06
N TRP A 18 7.55 2.01 5.00
CA TRP A 18 7.57 2.51 6.37
C TRP A 18 7.89 4.00 6.46
N HIS A 19 8.90 4.44 5.74
CA HIS A 19 9.30 5.85 5.72
C HIS A 19 8.16 6.75 5.23
N ALA A 20 7.51 6.37 4.13
CA ALA A 20 6.39 7.12 3.56
C ALA A 20 5.17 7.11 4.49
N VAL A 21 4.84 5.97 5.09
CA VAL A 21 3.74 5.84 6.06
C VAL A 21 4.00 6.69 7.29
N ALA A 22 5.19 6.61 7.89
CA ALA A 22 5.56 7.34 9.10
C ALA A 22 5.42 8.87 8.93
N LYS A 23 5.80 9.40 7.78
CA LYS A 23 5.64 10.83 7.43
C LYS A 23 4.18 11.25 7.26
N SER A 24 3.27 10.31 7.01
CA SER A 24 1.89 10.59 6.62
C SER A 24 0.87 10.29 7.72
N LEU A 25 1.30 9.79 8.90
CA LEU A 25 0.39 9.35 9.99
C LEU A 25 -0.50 10.45 10.59
N ARG A 26 -0.20 11.72 10.33
CA ARG A 26 -0.91 12.87 10.93
C ARG A 26 -2.15 13.31 10.15
N SER A 27 -2.24 12.99 8.87
CA SER A 27 -3.32 13.42 7.99
C SER A 27 -3.88 12.23 7.24
N LEU A 28 -5.20 12.08 7.24
CA LEU A 28 -5.86 11.00 6.52
C LEU A 28 -5.62 11.11 5.02
N ASP A 29 -5.62 12.33 4.47
CA ASP A 29 -5.41 12.57 3.04
C ASP A 29 -4.01 12.18 2.60
N LEU A 30 -3.00 12.58 3.38
CA LEU A 30 -1.61 12.20 3.12
C LEU A 30 -1.42 10.69 3.27
N LEU A 31 -1.95 10.12 4.34
CA LEU A 31 -1.86 8.68 4.60
C LEU A 31 -2.49 7.89 3.47
N ARG A 32 -3.70 8.25 3.06
CA ARG A 32 -4.42 7.63 1.94
C ARG A 32 -3.65 7.76 0.63
N SER A 33 -3.10 8.94 0.34
CA SER A 33 -2.28 9.21 -0.85
C SER A 33 -1.04 8.31 -0.93
N VAL A 34 -0.39 8.06 0.21
CA VAL A 34 0.75 7.14 0.29
C VAL A 34 0.30 5.69 0.23
N VAL A 35 -0.75 5.32 0.96
CA VAL A 35 -1.23 3.94 1.08
C VAL A 35 -1.70 3.39 -0.27
N TRP A 36 -2.43 4.16 -1.08
CA TRP A 36 -2.87 3.64 -2.39
C TRP A 36 -1.68 3.37 -3.32
N LYS A 37 -0.61 4.18 -3.26
CA LYS A 37 0.61 3.98 -4.06
C LYS A 37 1.35 2.71 -3.64
N ILE A 38 1.51 2.52 -2.33
CA ILE A 38 2.15 1.32 -1.77
C ILE A 38 1.31 0.07 -2.09
N ALA A 39 0.00 0.15 -1.88
CA ALA A 39 -0.91 -0.96 -2.18
C ALA A 39 -0.92 -1.29 -3.67
N LEU A 40 -0.89 -0.29 -4.56
CA LEU A 40 -0.80 -0.50 -6.00
C LEU A 40 0.49 -1.22 -6.38
N PHE A 41 1.63 -0.80 -5.84
CA PHE A 41 2.90 -1.48 -6.06
C PHE A 41 2.82 -2.97 -5.66
N TYR A 42 2.30 -3.27 -4.47
CA TYR A 42 2.16 -4.66 -4.02
C TYR A 42 1.11 -5.45 -4.81
N ALA A 43 0.02 -4.81 -5.24
CA ALA A 43 -0.98 -5.44 -6.09
C ALA A 43 -0.40 -5.83 -7.45
N LEU A 44 0.35 -4.92 -8.09
CA LEU A 44 1.05 -5.18 -9.35
C LEU A 44 2.12 -6.25 -9.19
N TRP A 45 2.87 -6.24 -8.09
CA TRP A 45 3.86 -7.27 -7.79
C TRP A 45 3.21 -8.65 -7.63
N ALA A 46 2.09 -8.73 -6.89
CA ALA A 46 1.32 -9.96 -6.75
C ALA A 46 0.73 -10.44 -8.09
N LEU A 47 0.24 -9.51 -8.91
CA LEU A 47 -0.27 -9.81 -10.25
C LEU A 47 0.84 -10.30 -11.19
N TYR A 48 2.00 -9.66 -11.16
CA TYR A 48 3.20 -10.11 -11.88
C TYR A 48 3.58 -11.54 -11.50
N ASN A 49 3.65 -11.85 -10.20
CA ASN A 49 3.98 -13.21 -9.74
C ASN A 49 2.91 -14.25 -10.12
N ARG A 50 1.64 -13.83 -10.18
CA ARG A 50 0.53 -14.69 -10.60
C ARG A 50 0.55 -14.99 -12.10
N LEU A 51 0.70 -13.95 -12.92
CA LEU A 51 0.60 -14.04 -14.39
C LEU A 51 1.89 -14.51 -15.05
N LEU A 52 3.03 -13.96 -14.63
CA LEU A 52 4.34 -14.21 -15.24
C LEU A 52 5.22 -15.12 -14.37
N GLY A 53 5.04 -15.09 -13.05
CA GLY A 53 5.79 -15.93 -12.11
C GLY A 53 5.25 -17.36 -11.93
N GLY A 54 4.12 -17.69 -12.57
CA GLY A 54 3.49 -19.01 -12.49
C GLY A 54 2.87 -19.37 -11.13
N ASN A 55 2.78 -18.42 -10.19
CA ASN A 55 2.21 -18.67 -8.87
C ASN A 55 0.69 -18.39 -8.86
N SER A 56 -0.10 -19.35 -9.35
CA SER A 56 -1.56 -19.24 -9.45
C SER A 56 -2.29 -19.06 -8.11
N ARG A 57 -1.63 -19.39 -6.99
CA ARG A 57 -2.15 -19.24 -5.63
C ARG A 57 -1.89 -17.87 -5.02
N GLU A 58 -1.24 -16.96 -5.74
CA GLU A 58 -0.97 -15.61 -5.25
C GLU A 58 -2.28 -14.80 -5.17
N LEU A 59 -2.72 -14.47 -3.95
CA LEU A 59 -3.97 -13.75 -3.66
C LEU A 59 -3.75 -12.31 -3.19
N GLY A 60 -2.49 -11.87 -3.03
CA GLY A 60 -2.18 -10.52 -2.54
C GLY A 60 -2.76 -9.38 -3.39
N HIS A 61 -2.98 -9.61 -4.69
CA HIS A 61 -3.59 -8.65 -5.60
C HIS A 61 -5.06 -8.33 -5.25
N VAL A 62 -5.78 -9.25 -4.62
CA VAL A 62 -7.18 -9.04 -4.22
C VAL A 62 -7.25 -8.07 -3.04
N SER A 63 -6.55 -8.37 -1.94
CA SER A 63 -6.59 -7.52 -0.74
C SER A 63 -5.97 -6.15 -0.99
N MET A 64 -4.83 -6.09 -1.68
CA MET A 64 -4.19 -4.82 -2.04
C MET A 64 -5.01 -4.03 -3.06
N GLY A 65 -5.60 -4.70 -4.06
CA GLY A 65 -6.46 -4.05 -5.06
C GLY A 65 -7.70 -3.41 -4.42
N LEU A 66 -8.37 -4.12 -3.51
CA LEU A 66 -9.50 -3.57 -2.76
C LEU A 66 -9.09 -2.35 -1.93
N LEU A 67 -7.89 -2.36 -1.35
CA LEU A 67 -7.37 -1.22 -0.60
C LEU A 67 -7.08 -0.01 -1.50
N VAL A 68 -6.50 -0.23 -2.69
CA VAL A 68 -6.31 0.82 -3.71
C VAL A 68 -7.65 1.45 -4.06
N LEU A 69 -8.65 0.63 -4.41
CA LEU A 69 -9.98 1.12 -4.79
C LEU A 69 -10.65 1.88 -3.66
N SER A 70 -10.55 1.39 -2.42
CA SER A 70 -11.10 2.08 -1.24
C SER A 70 -10.44 3.43 -1.00
N CYS A 71 -9.11 3.51 -1.17
CA CYS A 71 -8.38 4.77 -1.07
C CYS A 71 -8.76 5.76 -2.18
N LEU A 72 -8.89 5.31 -3.42
CA LEU A 72 -9.24 6.18 -4.54
C LEU A 72 -10.70 6.64 -4.49
N ALA A 73 -11.63 5.74 -4.17
CA ALA A 73 -13.06 6.04 -4.06
C ALA A 73 -13.35 7.06 -2.97
N THR A 74 -12.72 6.91 -1.80
CA THR A 74 -12.87 7.89 -0.73
C THR A 74 -12.23 9.24 -1.07
N ALA A 75 -11.23 9.28 -1.96
CA ALA A 75 -10.55 10.51 -2.36
C ALA A 75 -11.34 11.35 -3.35
N HIS A 76 -12.08 10.70 -4.27
CA HIS A 76 -12.79 11.38 -5.35
C HIS A 76 -14.28 11.60 -5.08
N SER A 77 -14.88 10.85 -4.14
CA SER A 77 -16.32 10.91 -3.89
C SER A 77 -16.67 11.29 -2.45
N PRO A 78 -16.55 12.58 -2.07
CA PRO A 78 -17.06 13.07 -0.78
C PRO A 78 -18.60 13.09 -0.70
N SER A 79 -19.32 12.91 -1.81
CA SER A 79 -20.77 13.15 -1.91
C SER A 79 -21.65 11.90 -2.13
N SER A 80 -21.09 10.74 -2.48
CA SER A 80 -21.89 9.54 -2.85
C SER A 80 -22.03 8.49 -1.74
N CYS A 81 -21.20 8.55 -0.70
CA CYS A 81 -21.25 7.60 0.43
C CYS A 81 -21.22 8.35 1.75
N SER A 82 -21.95 7.85 2.75
CA SER A 82 -21.85 8.39 4.11
C SER A 82 -20.41 8.27 4.62
N PRO A 83 -19.89 9.24 5.39
CA PRO A 83 -18.53 9.20 5.93
C PRO A 83 -18.23 7.92 6.72
N GLY A 84 -19.26 7.34 7.37
CA GLY A 84 -19.17 6.06 8.06
C GLY A 84 -18.93 4.88 7.11
N ALA A 85 -19.66 4.81 5.99
CA ALA A 85 -19.46 3.76 4.99
C ALA A 85 -18.08 3.86 4.31
N ALA A 86 -17.64 5.08 4.01
CA ALA A 86 -16.31 5.34 3.46
C ALA A 86 -15.19 4.89 4.40
N ARG A 87 -15.31 5.19 5.71
CA ARG A 87 -14.37 4.71 6.73
C ARG A 87 -14.42 3.19 6.86
N ALA A 88 -15.61 2.59 6.91
CA ALA A 88 -15.76 1.15 7.02
C ALA A 88 -15.08 0.42 5.85
N ALA A 89 -15.20 0.92 4.61
CA ALA A 89 -14.54 0.36 3.45
C ALA A 89 -13.00 0.43 3.55
N LEU A 90 -12.44 1.58 3.97
CA LEU A 90 -10.99 1.74 4.19
C LEU A 90 -10.46 0.81 5.27
N VAL A 91 -11.15 0.76 6.42
CA VAL A 91 -10.76 -0.08 7.56
C VAL A 91 -10.88 -1.56 7.19
N ALA A 92 -11.96 -1.97 6.53
CA ALA A 92 -12.17 -3.36 6.12
C ALA A 92 -11.14 -3.82 5.08
N SER A 93 -10.89 -3.02 4.05
CA SER A 93 -9.88 -3.35 3.02
C SER A 93 -8.47 -3.39 3.60
N CYS A 94 -8.10 -2.46 4.48
CA CYS A 94 -6.83 -2.49 5.20
C CYS A 94 -6.74 -3.70 6.15
N GLY A 95 -7.85 -4.05 6.82
CA GLY A 95 -7.93 -5.22 7.68
C GLY A 95 -7.71 -6.52 6.91
N LEU A 96 -8.25 -6.65 5.70
CA LEU A 96 -7.97 -7.79 4.81
C LEU A 96 -6.48 -7.88 4.46
N VAL A 97 -5.79 -6.76 4.26
CA VAL A 97 -4.33 -6.75 4.03
C VAL A 97 -3.59 -7.23 5.27
N VAL A 98 -3.94 -6.75 6.47
CA VAL A 98 -3.34 -7.21 7.73
C VAL A 98 -3.53 -8.72 7.90
N LEU A 99 -4.75 -9.22 7.71
CA LEU A 99 -5.07 -10.64 7.83
C LEU A 99 -4.29 -11.49 6.82
N ASN A 100 -4.14 -11.01 5.57
CA ASN A 100 -3.39 -11.71 4.54
C ASN A 100 -1.92 -11.93 4.94
N PHE A 101 -1.28 -10.94 5.57
CA PHE A 101 0.09 -11.10 6.09
C PHE A 101 0.13 -11.91 7.40
N ALA A 102 -0.80 -11.64 8.32
CA ALA A 102 -0.83 -12.29 9.63
C ALA A 102 -1.05 -13.80 9.52
N ALA A 103 -1.84 -14.26 8.55
CA ALA A 103 -2.08 -15.68 8.28
C ALA A 103 -0.81 -16.46 7.92
N VAL A 104 0.24 -15.79 7.43
CA VAL A 104 1.51 -16.44 7.05
C VAL A 104 2.39 -16.73 8.27
N LEU A 105 2.30 -15.94 9.35
CA LEU A 105 3.10 -16.13 10.56
C LEU A 105 2.92 -17.51 11.23
N PRO A 106 1.70 -18.03 11.46
CA PRO A 106 1.53 -19.37 12.01
C PRO A 106 2.02 -20.46 11.05
N MET A 107 1.98 -20.22 9.73
CA MET A 107 2.54 -21.17 8.75
C MET A 107 4.07 -21.25 8.86
N ILE A 108 4.74 -20.11 9.08
CA ILE A 108 6.19 -20.08 9.33
C ILE A 108 6.52 -20.80 10.64
N ALA A 109 5.78 -20.54 11.71
CA ALA A 109 5.97 -21.20 13.00
C ALA A 109 5.78 -22.73 12.90
N GLY A 110 4.66 -23.17 12.30
CA GLY A 110 4.36 -24.59 12.10
C GLY A 110 5.30 -25.32 11.15
N ALA A 111 6.10 -24.59 10.35
CA ALA A 111 7.15 -25.16 9.51
C ALA A 111 8.49 -25.33 10.23
N GLY A 112 8.58 -25.07 11.54
CA GLY A 112 9.84 -25.09 12.30
C GLY A 112 10.62 -23.78 12.21
N GLY A 113 9.92 -22.67 11.98
CA GLY A 113 10.50 -21.33 11.88
C GLY A 113 10.96 -20.93 10.47
N PRO A 114 11.60 -19.76 10.31
CA PRO A 114 11.92 -19.16 9.01
C PRO A 114 12.75 -20.06 8.08
N ALA A 115 13.76 -20.73 8.62
CA ALA A 115 14.61 -21.64 7.85
C ALA A 115 13.85 -22.92 7.44
N GLY A 116 13.03 -23.47 8.33
CA GLY A 116 12.21 -24.65 8.02
C GLY A 116 11.13 -24.36 6.97
N PHE A 117 10.48 -23.19 7.06
CA PHE A 117 9.56 -22.70 6.05
C PHE A 117 10.23 -22.54 4.68
N ALA A 118 11.41 -21.94 4.63
CA ALA A 118 12.14 -21.75 3.37
C ALA A 118 12.50 -23.07 2.69
N LYS A 119 12.92 -24.09 3.44
CA LYS A 119 13.21 -25.43 2.91
C LYS A 119 11.97 -26.05 2.25
N LYS A 120 10.81 -25.96 2.91
CA LYS A 120 9.54 -26.48 2.39
C LYS A 120 9.10 -25.75 1.12
N VAL A 121 9.22 -24.43 1.08
CA VAL A 121 8.78 -23.59 -0.06
C VAL A 121 9.71 -23.70 -1.25
N ARG A 122 11.02 -23.80 -1.02
CA ARG A 122 12.04 -23.84 -2.09
C ARG A 122 12.42 -25.25 -2.53
N TYR A 123 11.76 -26.29 -2.00
CA TYR A 123 12.01 -27.70 -2.31
C TYR A 123 13.52 -28.03 -2.38
N SER A 124 14.29 -27.54 -1.41
CA SER A 124 15.74 -27.71 -1.38
C SER A 124 16.07 -28.79 -0.33
N GLY A 125 16.57 -29.94 -0.80
CA GLY A 125 17.03 -31.04 0.08
C GLY A 125 18.18 -30.61 1.00
N ASP A 126 18.99 -29.64 0.54
CA ASP A 126 20.04 -29.00 1.33
C ASP A 126 19.70 -27.58 1.76
N ALA A 127 20.00 -27.30 3.03
CA ALA A 127 19.87 -25.99 3.65
C ALA A 127 21.00 -25.06 3.19
N SER A 128 21.01 -24.64 1.92
CA SER A 128 21.97 -23.61 1.50
C SER A 128 21.78 -22.35 2.36
N ALA A 129 22.88 -21.71 2.75
CA ALA A 129 22.85 -20.49 3.56
C ALA A 129 21.94 -19.41 2.93
N LEU A 130 21.87 -19.39 1.60
CA LEU A 130 21.01 -18.49 0.83
C LEU A 130 19.51 -18.78 1.01
N VAL A 131 19.10 -20.06 1.09
CA VAL A 131 17.70 -20.44 1.36
C VAL A 131 17.32 -20.05 2.80
N ALA A 132 18.22 -20.25 3.76
CA ALA A 132 17.99 -19.81 5.13
C ALA A 132 17.88 -18.27 5.21
N ALA A 133 18.80 -17.54 4.59
CA ALA A 133 18.77 -16.08 4.51
C ALA A 133 17.48 -15.56 3.87
N TRP A 134 17.02 -16.20 2.78
CA TRP A 134 15.73 -15.91 2.18
C TRP A 134 14.58 -16.10 3.18
N GLY A 135 14.57 -17.21 3.91
CA GLY A 135 13.56 -17.50 4.92
C GLY A 135 13.47 -16.44 6.02
N TYR A 136 14.61 -16.05 6.59
CA TYR A 136 14.66 -15.00 7.60
C TYR A 136 14.25 -13.64 7.03
N THR A 137 14.72 -13.29 5.83
CA THR A 137 14.33 -12.04 5.16
C THR A 137 12.82 -12.00 4.91
N PHE A 138 12.25 -13.10 4.42
CA PHE A 138 10.83 -13.23 4.19
C PHE A 138 10.02 -13.14 5.49
N ALA A 139 10.42 -13.85 6.54
CA ALA A 139 9.74 -13.80 7.83
C ALA A 139 9.77 -12.39 8.44
N ALA A 140 10.93 -11.71 8.41
CA ALA A 140 11.05 -10.33 8.86
C ALA A 140 10.18 -9.38 8.02
N TYR A 141 10.15 -9.57 6.70
CA TYR A 141 9.29 -8.81 5.79
C TYR A 141 7.80 -8.99 6.11
N ILE A 142 7.35 -10.23 6.38
CA ILE A 142 5.96 -10.52 6.76
C ILE A 142 5.63 -9.83 8.09
N ALA A 143 6.45 -10.03 9.13
CA ALA A 143 6.23 -9.43 10.44
C ALA A 143 6.22 -7.88 10.37
N SER A 144 7.13 -7.30 9.60
CA SER A 144 7.20 -5.86 9.35
C SER A 144 5.93 -5.35 8.66
N ASN A 145 5.44 -6.05 7.64
CA ASN A 145 4.18 -5.70 6.97
C ASN A 145 2.98 -5.79 7.93
N VAL A 146 2.89 -6.82 8.77
CA VAL A 146 1.83 -6.90 9.78
C VAL A 146 1.84 -5.66 10.67
N GLY A 147 3.02 -5.24 11.16
CA GLY A 147 3.15 -4.04 11.99
C GLY A 147 2.75 -2.76 11.26
N MET A 148 3.27 -2.56 10.04
CA MET A 148 2.99 -1.37 9.23
C MET A 148 1.50 -1.26 8.89
N TRP A 149 0.89 -2.34 8.39
CA TRP A 149 -0.52 -2.34 8.01
C TRP A 149 -1.45 -2.25 9.22
N SER A 150 -1.06 -2.80 10.38
CA SER A 150 -1.82 -2.60 11.62
C SER A 150 -1.80 -1.14 12.09
N LEU A 151 -0.66 -0.45 11.91
CA LEU A 151 -0.56 0.97 12.18
C LEU A 151 -1.45 1.79 11.22
N VAL A 152 -1.41 1.48 9.93
CA VAL A 152 -2.28 2.12 8.92
C VAL A 152 -3.75 1.87 9.24
N PHE A 153 -4.12 0.64 9.58
CA PHE A 153 -5.46 0.25 10.00
C PHE A 153 -5.95 1.09 11.19
N ALA A 154 -5.13 1.19 12.23
CA ALA A 154 -5.45 1.99 13.42
C ALA A 154 -5.63 3.48 13.06
N ARG A 155 -4.83 4.02 12.14
CA ARG A 155 -4.97 5.40 11.67
C ARG A 155 -6.21 5.62 10.83
N PHE A 156 -6.59 4.71 9.94
CA PHE A 156 -7.87 4.80 9.21
C PHE A 156 -9.08 4.75 10.15
N ALA A 157 -9.01 3.99 11.24
CA ALA A 157 -10.07 3.93 12.23
C ALA A 157 -10.20 5.24 13.05
N THR A 158 -9.07 5.91 13.34
CA THR A 158 -9.02 7.01 14.32
C THR A 158 -8.96 8.40 13.70
N LEU A 159 -8.35 8.57 12.52
CA LEU A 159 -8.22 9.88 11.89
C LEU A 159 -9.58 10.38 11.37
N PRO A 160 -9.88 11.69 11.50
CA PRO A 160 -11.14 12.26 11.05
C PRO A 160 -11.28 12.15 9.52
N MET A 161 -12.46 11.73 9.06
CA MET A 161 -12.80 11.66 7.62
C MET A 161 -13.09 13.04 7.00
N ASN A 162 -13.14 14.09 7.83
CA ASN A 162 -13.52 15.43 7.40
C ASN A 162 -12.36 16.12 6.67
N GLY A 163 -12.39 16.03 5.34
CA GLY A 163 -11.70 16.95 4.44
C GLY A 163 -12.40 18.31 4.41
N ARG A 164 -12.29 19.05 5.51
CA ARG A 164 -12.35 20.52 5.63
C ARG A 164 -12.20 20.84 7.12
N SER A 165 -10.97 21.07 7.56
CA SER A 165 -10.79 22.19 8.48
C SER A 165 -11.46 23.39 7.80
N GLY A 166 -12.39 24.03 8.49
CA GLY A 166 -13.01 25.25 8.00
C GLY A 166 -11.90 26.25 7.67
N PHE A 167 -11.66 26.47 6.38
CA PHE A 167 -11.22 27.77 5.92
C PHE A 167 -12.43 28.67 6.12
N ALA A 168 -12.51 29.29 7.30
CA ALA A 168 -13.40 30.42 7.49
C ALA A 168 -13.00 31.48 6.45
N PRO A 169 -13.91 31.96 5.60
CA PRO A 169 -13.61 33.09 4.73
C PRO A 169 -13.49 34.32 5.63
N GLY A 170 -12.29 34.67 6.09
CA GLY A 170 -12.13 35.82 7.00
C GLY A 170 -10.79 36.04 7.68
N HIS A 171 -9.70 35.36 7.30
CA HIS A 171 -8.37 35.77 7.75
C HIS A 171 -7.36 35.72 6.61
N SER A 172 -7.08 36.91 6.08
CA SER A 172 -5.95 37.21 5.23
C SER A 172 -4.67 37.08 6.06
N ASP A 173 -4.03 35.91 6.00
CA ASP A 173 -2.64 35.76 6.42
C ASP A 173 -1.75 36.21 5.25
N PRO A 174 -0.83 37.18 5.45
CA PRO A 174 0.00 37.69 4.38
C PRO A 174 1.19 36.75 4.18
N GLY A 175 1.28 36.14 2.99
CA GLY A 175 2.53 35.56 2.51
C GLY A 175 2.52 34.05 2.38
N PHE A 176 1.79 33.55 1.38
CA PHE A 176 2.27 32.44 0.54
C PHE A 176 1.46 32.47 -0.77
N ASP A 177 1.96 33.23 -1.75
CA ASP A 177 1.44 33.23 -3.11
C ASP A 177 1.71 31.85 -3.73
N TYR A 178 0.65 31.09 -3.96
CA TYR A 178 0.69 30.07 -5.00
C TYR A 178 0.56 30.79 -6.34
N PRO A 179 1.40 30.53 -7.35
CA PRO A 179 1.17 31.05 -8.68
C PRO A 179 -0.16 30.48 -9.19
N THR A 180 -1.17 31.35 -9.23
CA THR A 180 -2.40 31.12 -9.98
C THR A 180 -1.99 30.92 -11.43
N ILE A 181 -2.13 29.71 -11.95
CA ILE A 181 -2.08 29.50 -13.39
C ILE A 181 -3.29 30.24 -13.93
N GLU A 182 -3.06 31.41 -14.54
CA GLU A 182 -4.10 32.05 -15.33
C GLU A 182 -4.58 31.02 -16.35
N GLU A 183 -5.87 30.69 -16.31
CA GLU A 183 -6.56 30.00 -17.40
C GLU A 183 -6.46 30.91 -18.62
N GLY A 184 -5.36 30.76 -19.36
CA GLY A 184 -5.22 31.34 -20.68
C GLY A 184 -6.37 30.82 -21.53
N ALA A 185 -7.25 31.73 -21.92
CA ALA A 185 -8.39 31.45 -22.78
C ALA A 185 -7.93 30.63 -24.00
N TYR A 186 -8.43 29.40 -24.09
CA TYR A 186 -8.22 28.53 -25.24
C TYR A 186 -8.71 29.25 -26.49
N GLN A 187 -7.79 29.68 -27.36
CA GLN A 187 -8.13 30.13 -28.71
C GLN A 187 -8.06 28.93 -29.65
N PRO A 188 -9.18 28.48 -30.23
CA PRO A 188 -9.15 27.40 -31.21
C PRO A 188 -8.35 27.86 -32.45
N VAL A 189 -7.38 27.04 -32.85
CA VAL A 189 -6.58 27.23 -34.06
C VAL A 189 -7.53 27.16 -35.26
N GLN A 190 -7.62 28.25 -36.05
CA GLN A 190 -8.24 28.21 -37.37
C GLN A 190 -7.42 27.27 -38.25
N THR A 191 -8.00 26.14 -38.60
CA THR A 191 -7.46 25.25 -39.63
C THR A 191 -7.57 25.98 -40.97
N ALA A 192 -6.44 26.29 -41.60
CA ALA A 192 -6.41 26.75 -42.97
C ALA A 192 -6.90 25.62 -43.89
N ASP A 193 -7.88 25.92 -44.72
CA ASP A 193 -8.39 25.06 -45.77
C ASP A 193 -7.25 24.68 -46.74
N LEU A 194 -7.14 23.38 -47.04
CA LEU A 194 -6.34 22.82 -48.12
C LEU A 194 -7.26 22.19 -49.16
#